data_AF-A0A1E3KCZ8-F1
#
_entry.id   AF-A0A1E3KCZ8-F1
#
_cell.length_a   1.000
_cell.length_b   1.000
_cell.length_c   1.000
_cell.angle_alpha   90.00
_cell.angle_beta   90.00
_cell.angle_gamma   90.00
#
_symmetry.space_group_name_H-M   'P 1'
#
loop_
_entity.id
_entity.type
_entity.pdbx_description
1 polymer ?
#
loop_
_entity_poly.entity_id
_entity_poly.type
_entity_poly.pdbx_seq_one_letter_code
_entity_poly.pdbx_strand_id
1 'polypeptide(L)'
;MGIPIRPLTVCESLGLALLAFVVWAVHIFLYKPLTSPLRHLPCPEGGWAVGGHIDHILDLGSEVPNQWIDELGPTFMVRGFFAVHHRIFTVDPRALDHVLQNTDVYTKPDILRSLVKRYMKNGLIVAEGTRHRIQRKVTQKLFSTVSTRAMGVLVQDKSNQLREILRHLCASPATSTPFSQANPTLPAVTRQVDVYSSASRCMFDVIGAVAVDSVNPPFNAAGDYTSFGAHLFHKYEKMQLLCEGAMGLRMFFSLYFPWIDSIWPSENTKRVNDGMGSLLDFAKHQMAERRAELEAMNGKKGDVAERRDLLTLMLKHNMMKNLSPTDKLRDDEISGQLSTFMFAGSETTAGTISFGLYDLARHSEIQAKLRAEILECAETFTSEQLDELPYLDAVVKEIMRCNPSLPGTVRMATRDDMIPLAVPVKLSDERVVSEIRIRKGQLIHVPIDHLHACTHIWGPTANEFDPSRFLDAPSTYPSSTPTTPSFPPDAGPVLSSRRTSVPSIVPAGPGIWPNFMTFIDGPRRCIGYKLAVMEIKMVLFTLLREFEVEPVKGIRIGRWNMMSNRPYVSGTLMSEGSRLPLNFRLYKGENENVAQDAKL
;
A
#
# COMPACT_ATOMS: atom_id res chain seq x y z
N MET A 1 -35.02 -31.08 43.70
CA MET A 1 -36.06 -30.07 43.40
C MET A 1 -35.45 -29.04 42.46
N GLY A 2 -35.81 -29.07 41.18
CA GLY A 2 -35.41 -28.01 40.25
C GLY A 2 -36.31 -26.80 40.45
N ILE A 3 -35.74 -25.62 40.68
CA ILE A 3 -36.50 -24.37 40.77
C ILE A 3 -37.11 -24.12 39.37
N PRO A 4 -38.45 -23.97 39.23
CA PRO A 4 -39.04 -23.68 37.94
C PRO A 4 -38.63 -22.28 37.50
N ILE A 5 -37.84 -22.18 36.43
CA ILE A 5 -37.46 -20.91 35.81
C ILE A 5 -38.70 -20.39 35.08
N ARG A 6 -39.38 -19.41 35.70
CA ARG A 6 -40.47 -18.68 35.05
C ARG A 6 -39.90 -17.86 33.88
N PRO A 7 -40.56 -17.82 32.71
CA PRO A 7 -40.13 -16.92 31.63
C PRO A 7 -40.26 -15.46 32.07
N LEU A 8 -39.22 -14.67 31.77
CA LEU A 8 -39.20 -13.23 32.03
C LEU A 8 -40.38 -12.55 31.34
N THR A 9 -41.02 -11.62 32.05
CA THR A 9 -42.01 -10.73 31.45
C THR A 9 -41.33 -9.77 30.47
N VAL A 10 -42.11 -9.18 29.55
CA VAL A 10 -41.60 -8.18 28.59
C VAL A 10 -40.97 -6.99 29.33
N CYS A 11 -41.57 -6.53 30.42
CA CYS A 11 -41.04 -5.43 31.24
C CYS A 11 -39.71 -5.80 31.90
N GLU A 12 -39.58 -7.00 32.48
CA GLU A 12 -38.31 -7.45 33.06
C GLU A 12 -37.22 -7.60 32.00
N SER A 13 -37.57 -8.08 30.81
CA SER A 13 -36.64 -8.19 29.67
C SER A 13 -36.15 -6.82 29.19
N LEU A 14 -37.06 -5.85 29.05
CA LEU A 14 -36.71 -4.47 28.69
C LEU A 14 -35.88 -3.79 29.79
N GLY A 15 -36.20 -4.03 31.05
CA GLY A 15 -35.43 -3.53 32.20
C GLY A 15 -34.00 -4.07 32.23
N LEU A 16 -33.81 -5.38 32.01
CA LEU A 16 -32.49 -5.99 31.91
C LEU A 16 -31.71 -5.48 30.70
N ALA A 17 -32.37 -5.27 29.55
CA ALA A 17 -31.74 -4.71 28.37
C ALA A 17 -31.27 -3.27 28.59
N LEU A 18 -32.09 -2.43 29.25
CA LEU A 18 -31.72 -1.07 29.61
C LEU A 18 -30.56 -1.05 30.62
N LEU A 19 -30.60 -1.89 31.65
CA LEU A 19 -29.50 -2.00 32.61
C LEU A 19 -28.20 -2.43 31.92
N ALA A 20 -28.25 -3.43 31.05
CA ALA A 20 -27.10 -3.88 30.28
C ALA A 20 -26.55 -2.75 29.39
N PHE A 21 -27.42 -1.97 28.75
CA PHE A 21 -27.04 -0.80 27.95
C PHE A 21 -26.38 0.29 28.81
N VAL A 22 -26.94 0.60 29.99
CA VAL A 22 -26.36 1.60 30.91
C VAL A 22 -25.00 1.14 31.43
N VAL A 23 -24.86 -0.12 31.85
CA VAL A 23 -23.58 -0.68 32.30
C VAL A 23 -22.56 -0.65 31.17
N TRP A 24 -22.96 -1.01 29.96
CA TRP A 24 -22.11 -0.91 28.77
C TRP A 24 -21.70 0.54 28.47
N ALA A 25 -22.63 1.48 28.52
CA ALA A 25 -22.37 2.90 28.28
C ALA A 25 -21.42 3.49 29.34
N VAL A 26 -21.66 3.24 30.63
CA VAL A 26 -20.75 3.64 31.72
C VAL A 26 -19.38 3.01 31.53
N HIS A 27 -19.32 1.74 31.13
CA HIS A 27 -18.06 1.06 30.88
C HIS A 27 -17.27 1.69 29.71
N ILE A 28 -17.94 2.01 28.60
CA ILE A 28 -17.31 2.58 27.38
C ILE A 28 -16.98 4.06 27.53
N PHE A 29 -17.90 4.88 28.05
CA PHE A 29 -17.78 6.33 28.05
C PHE A 29 -17.12 6.90 29.32
N LEU A 30 -17.18 6.18 30.45
CA LEU A 30 -16.59 6.65 31.71
C LEU A 30 -15.41 5.79 32.13
N TYR A 31 -15.63 4.49 32.34
CA TYR A 31 -14.60 3.61 32.93
C TYR A 31 -13.37 3.44 32.02
N LYS A 32 -13.56 3.16 30.72
CA LYS A 32 -12.46 2.94 29.79
C LYS A 32 -11.53 4.16 29.64
N PRO A 33 -12.04 5.39 29.40
CA PRO A 33 -11.19 6.58 29.32
C PRO A 33 -10.47 6.87 30.64
N LEU A 34 -11.21 6.82 31.76
CA LEU A 34 -10.66 7.15 33.09
C LEU A 34 -9.58 6.16 33.53
N THR A 35 -9.71 4.88 33.18
CA THR A 35 -8.73 3.86 33.56
C THR A 35 -7.68 3.60 32.49
N SER A 36 -7.72 4.26 31.34
CA SER A 36 -6.80 4.01 30.23
C SER A 36 -5.35 4.22 30.65
N PRO A 37 -4.42 3.29 30.37
CA PRO A 37 -3.00 3.49 30.66
C PRO A 37 -2.38 4.62 29.84
N LEU A 38 -3.04 5.03 28.75
CA LEU A 38 -2.59 6.09 27.84
C LEU A 38 -3.08 7.47 28.24
N ARG A 39 -3.91 7.59 29.30
CA ARG A 39 -4.56 8.85 29.68
C ARG A 39 -3.59 9.98 30.02
N HIS A 40 -2.37 9.63 30.42
CA HIS A 40 -1.34 10.59 30.81
C HIS A 40 -0.33 10.90 29.72
N LEU A 41 -0.37 10.21 28.58
CA LEU A 41 0.49 10.54 27.45
C LEU A 41 0.13 11.93 26.89
N PRO A 42 1.10 12.66 26.33
CA PRO A 42 0.83 13.87 25.56
C PRO A 42 -0.27 13.62 24.54
N CYS A 43 -1.15 14.59 24.34
CA CYS A 43 -2.28 14.48 23.43
C CYS A 43 -2.49 15.82 22.75
N PRO A 44 -2.68 15.85 21.42
CA PRO A 44 -3.07 17.06 20.72
C PRO A 44 -4.34 17.68 21.29
N GLU A 45 -4.48 19.00 21.13
CA GLU A 45 -5.71 19.70 21.47
C GLU A 45 -6.88 19.23 20.58
N GLY A 46 -8.10 19.30 21.11
CA GLY A 46 -9.31 18.91 20.37
C GLY A 46 -9.64 17.41 20.40
N GLY A 47 -10.17 16.88 19.31
CA GLY A 47 -10.54 15.45 19.19
C GLY A 47 -11.77 15.02 20.00
N TRP A 48 -12.65 15.95 20.35
CA TRP A 48 -13.91 15.69 21.08
C TRP A 48 -15.10 15.38 20.17
N ALA A 49 -14.94 15.59 18.86
CA ALA A 49 -15.94 15.23 17.86
C ALA A 49 -16.10 13.70 17.74
N VAL A 50 -17.16 13.27 17.04
CA VAL A 50 -17.46 11.85 16.82
C VAL A 50 -16.27 11.09 16.22
N GLY A 51 -15.53 11.68 15.27
CA GLY A 51 -14.34 11.09 14.65
C GLY A 51 -13.05 11.18 15.48
N GLY A 52 -13.03 11.97 16.56
CA GLY A 52 -11.80 12.25 17.31
C GLY A 52 -10.74 12.96 16.46
N HIS A 53 -9.48 12.56 16.59
CA HIS A 53 -8.36 13.01 15.74
C HIS A 53 -8.23 12.21 14.44
N ILE A 54 -9.10 11.22 14.20
CA ILE A 54 -8.94 10.29 13.07
C ILE A 54 -9.09 11.01 11.73
N ASP A 55 -9.93 12.04 11.66
CA ASP A 55 -10.14 12.80 10.42
C ASP A 55 -8.86 13.50 9.96
N HIS A 56 -8.10 14.10 10.89
CA HIS A 56 -6.79 14.70 10.58
C HIS A 56 -5.72 13.67 10.19
N ILE A 57 -5.79 12.45 10.74
CA ILE A 57 -4.84 11.37 10.43
C ILE A 57 -5.14 10.73 9.07
N LEU A 58 -6.40 10.71 8.65
CA LEU A 58 -6.81 10.15 7.36
C LEU A 58 -6.72 11.15 6.22
N ASP A 59 -6.63 12.45 6.51
CA ASP A 59 -6.41 13.50 5.52
C ASP A 59 -4.94 13.54 5.06
N LEU A 60 -4.68 12.96 3.89
CA LEU A 60 -3.35 12.92 3.28
C LEU A 60 -2.83 14.29 2.80
N GLY A 61 -3.68 15.32 2.80
CA GLY A 61 -3.28 16.69 2.47
C GLY A 61 -2.92 17.52 3.71
N SER A 62 -3.08 16.96 4.91
CA SER A 62 -2.92 17.68 6.17
C SER A 62 -1.50 17.57 6.72
N GLU A 63 -0.90 18.70 7.06
CA GLU A 63 0.38 18.78 7.78
C GLU A 63 0.19 18.71 9.30
N VAL A 64 -1.05 18.73 9.79
CA VAL A 64 -1.37 18.77 11.23
C VAL A 64 -0.73 17.62 12.01
N PRO A 65 -0.74 16.35 11.53
CA PRO A 65 -0.07 15.28 12.28
C PRO A 65 1.45 15.44 12.33
N ASN A 66 2.09 16.09 11.35
CA ASN A 66 3.52 16.39 11.40
C ASN A 66 3.81 17.45 12.46
N GLN A 67 2.97 18.50 12.55
CA GLN A 67 3.06 19.51 13.61
C GLN A 67 2.94 18.89 15.00
N TRP A 68 2.04 17.90 15.19
CA TRP A 68 1.94 17.18 16.46
C TRP A 68 3.21 16.37 16.79
N ILE A 69 3.90 15.81 15.79
CA ILE A 69 5.19 15.12 16.00
C ILE A 69 6.24 16.13 16.47
N ASP A 70 6.30 17.30 15.85
CA ASP A 70 7.26 18.36 16.19
C ASP A 70 6.98 18.93 17.61
N GLU A 71 5.71 19.10 17.98
CA GLU A 71 5.30 19.67 19.27
C GLU A 71 5.32 18.67 20.44
N LEU A 72 4.85 17.44 20.22
CA LEU A 72 4.63 16.45 21.28
C LEU A 72 5.71 15.36 21.32
N GLY A 73 6.59 15.34 20.32
CA GLY A 73 7.60 14.31 20.11
C GLY A 73 7.08 13.08 19.36
N PRO A 74 7.91 12.03 19.24
CA PRO A 74 7.65 10.92 18.33
C PRO A 74 6.53 9.97 18.78
N THR A 75 6.05 10.06 20.02
CA THR A 75 5.02 9.16 20.54
C THR A 75 4.03 9.92 21.43
N PHE A 76 2.77 9.93 21.02
CA PHE A 76 1.69 10.60 21.73
C PHE A 76 0.37 9.83 21.63
N MET A 77 -0.61 10.23 22.43
CA MET A 77 -1.97 9.69 22.41
C MET A 77 -2.85 10.47 21.45
N VAL A 78 -3.69 9.76 20.70
CA VAL A 78 -4.75 10.35 19.89
C VAL A 78 -6.12 9.80 20.28
N ARG A 79 -7.13 10.68 20.24
CA ARG A 79 -8.52 10.36 20.51
C ARG A 79 -9.17 9.72 19.29
N GLY A 80 -9.71 8.53 19.45
CA GLY A 80 -10.53 7.87 18.44
C GLY A 80 -12.01 8.26 18.54
N PHE A 81 -12.88 7.38 18.03
CA PHE A 81 -14.32 7.57 18.01
C PHE A 81 -14.90 7.97 19.38
N PHE A 82 -15.75 9.00 19.38
CA PHE A 82 -16.33 9.64 20.58
C PHE A 82 -15.32 10.10 21.65
N ALA A 83 -14.05 10.31 21.29
CA ALA A 83 -12.97 10.61 22.24
C ALA A 83 -12.67 9.53 23.31
N VAL A 84 -13.44 8.43 23.35
CA VAL A 84 -13.30 7.39 24.40
C VAL A 84 -12.22 6.36 24.08
N HIS A 85 -11.88 6.21 22.81
CA HIS A 85 -10.88 5.26 22.35
C HIS A 85 -9.51 5.92 22.29
N HIS A 86 -8.76 5.90 23.39
CA HIS A 86 -7.35 6.35 23.41
C HIS A 86 -6.50 5.40 22.58
N ARG A 87 -5.72 5.95 21.63
CA ARG A 87 -4.83 5.20 20.73
C ARG A 87 -3.42 5.78 20.80
N ILE A 88 -2.43 4.98 20.45
CA ILE A 88 -1.04 5.44 20.31
C ILE A 88 -0.81 5.88 18.87
N PHE A 89 -0.21 7.05 18.67
CA PHE A 89 0.38 7.48 17.42
C PHE A 89 1.88 7.60 17.63
N THR A 90 2.68 6.88 16.83
CA THR A 90 4.12 6.83 17.04
C THR A 90 4.92 6.72 15.74
N VAL A 91 6.00 7.51 15.65
CA VAL A 91 7.09 7.37 14.69
C VAL A 91 8.38 6.88 15.37
N ASP A 92 8.31 6.47 16.63
CA ASP A 92 9.46 5.96 17.38
C ASP A 92 9.92 4.61 16.79
N PRO A 93 11.18 4.49 16.34
CA PRO A 93 11.65 3.31 15.63
C PRO A 93 11.61 2.05 16.48
N ARG A 94 11.84 2.15 17.80
CA ARG A 94 11.84 1.00 18.71
C ARG A 94 10.42 0.54 19.02
N ALA A 95 9.49 1.48 19.21
CA ALA A 95 8.09 1.17 19.39
C ALA A 95 7.51 0.47 18.14
N LEU A 96 7.82 1.02 16.96
CA LEU A 96 7.37 0.47 15.68
C LEU A 96 7.97 -0.92 15.40
N ASP A 97 9.28 -1.12 15.62
CA ASP A 97 9.89 -2.44 15.50
C ASP A 97 9.20 -3.45 16.44
N HIS A 98 9.06 -3.12 17.73
CA HIS A 98 8.37 -4.00 18.69
C HIS A 98 6.96 -4.40 18.23
N VAL A 99 6.16 -3.43 17.76
CA VAL A 99 4.79 -3.68 17.30
C VAL A 99 4.75 -4.51 16.02
N LEU A 100 5.70 -4.31 15.10
CA LEU A 100 5.72 -4.99 13.80
C LEU A 100 6.34 -6.40 13.86
N GLN A 101 7.30 -6.65 14.76
CA GLN A 101 7.88 -7.98 14.96
C GLN A 101 6.92 -8.93 15.72
N ASN A 102 6.18 -8.42 16.72
CA ASN A 102 5.32 -9.22 17.60
C ASN A 102 3.91 -9.43 17.02
N THR A 103 3.81 -10.11 15.87
CA THR A 103 2.57 -10.25 15.10
C THR A 103 1.45 -11.07 15.75
N ASP A 104 1.78 -11.90 16.74
CA ASP A 104 0.84 -12.66 17.58
C ASP A 104 0.16 -11.77 18.64
N VAL A 105 0.87 -10.73 19.10
CA VAL A 105 0.37 -9.72 20.04
C VAL A 105 -0.35 -8.61 19.31
N TYR A 106 0.20 -8.13 18.19
CA TYR A 106 -0.33 -6.98 17.46
C TYR A 106 -0.93 -7.44 16.13
N THR A 107 -2.26 -7.46 16.05
CA THR A 107 -3.01 -7.87 14.85
C THR A 107 -3.74 -6.71 14.20
N LYS A 108 -4.21 -6.86 12.97
CA LYS A 108 -5.12 -5.86 12.38
C LYS A 108 -6.44 -5.86 13.17
N PRO A 109 -7.02 -4.68 13.48
CA PRO A 109 -8.35 -4.61 14.08
C PRO A 109 -9.39 -5.31 13.20
N ASP A 110 -10.41 -5.93 13.82
CA ASP A 110 -11.44 -6.68 13.08
C ASP A 110 -12.17 -5.83 12.05
N ILE A 111 -12.42 -4.55 12.35
CA ILE A 111 -13.06 -3.61 11.44
C ILE A 111 -12.21 -3.41 10.18
N LEU A 112 -10.91 -3.15 10.36
CA LEU A 112 -9.97 -3.01 9.24
C LEU A 112 -9.89 -4.30 8.45
N ARG A 113 -9.80 -5.45 9.13
CA ARG A 113 -9.75 -6.78 8.49
C ARG A 113 -11.02 -7.06 7.68
N SER A 114 -12.20 -6.71 8.19
CA SER A 114 -13.47 -6.83 7.49
C SER A 114 -13.55 -5.94 6.26
N LEU A 115 -13.04 -4.71 6.33
CA LEU A 115 -12.95 -3.81 5.18
C LEU A 115 -12.04 -4.39 4.10
N VAL A 116 -10.81 -4.79 4.45
CA VAL A 116 -9.85 -5.39 3.50
C VAL A 116 -10.41 -6.67 2.86
N LYS A 117 -11.11 -7.49 3.66
CA LYS A 117 -11.72 -8.75 3.18
C LYS A 117 -12.76 -8.55 2.07
N ARG A 118 -13.39 -7.37 1.97
CA ARG A 118 -14.33 -7.08 0.88
C ARG A 118 -13.63 -7.12 -0.48
N TYR A 119 -12.41 -6.58 -0.56
CA TYR A 119 -11.62 -6.42 -1.80
C TYR A 119 -10.57 -7.52 -2.03
N MET A 120 -10.09 -8.20 -0.99
CA MET A 120 -8.99 -9.17 -1.10
C MET A 120 -9.36 -10.59 -0.63
N LYS A 121 -10.60 -10.77 -0.16
CA LYS A 121 -11.14 -12.06 0.33
C LYS A 121 -10.20 -12.71 1.35
N ASN A 122 -10.09 -14.04 1.38
CA ASN A 122 -9.30 -14.78 2.38
C ASN A 122 -7.83 -14.98 1.96
N GLY A 123 -7.22 -13.99 1.30
CA GLY A 123 -5.80 -14.02 0.94
C GLY A 123 -4.86 -13.42 2.00
N LEU A 124 -3.61 -13.18 1.60
CA LEU A 124 -2.50 -12.98 2.53
C LEU A 124 -2.71 -11.81 3.48
N ILE A 125 -3.24 -10.69 2.96
CA ILE A 125 -3.35 -9.43 3.71
C ILE A 125 -4.38 -9.55 4.85
N VAL A 126 -5.42 -10.36 4.66
CA VAL A 126 -6.51 -10.59 5.62
C VAL A 126 -6.15 -11.66 6.64
N ALA A 127 -5.31 -12.62 6.26
CA ALA A 127 -4.90 -13.71 7.12
C ALA A 127 -4.11 -13.21 8.34
N GLU A 128 -4.29 -13.89 9.47
CA GLU A 128 -3.57 -13.62 10.72
C GLU A 128 -3.05 -14.93 11.35
N GLY A 129 -2.07 -14.81 12.25
CA GLY A 129 -1.52 -15.94 13.02
C GLY A 129 -0.98 -17.09 12.15
N THR A 130 -1.37 -18.32 12.46
CA THR A 130 -0.89 -19.52 11.76
C THR A 130 -1.30 -19.56 10.29
N ARG A 131 -2.52 -19.10 9.95
CA ARG A 131 -2.98 -19.07 8.55
C ARG A 131 -2.13 -18.13 7.71
N HIS A 132 -1.80 -16.94 8.23
CA HIS A 132 -0.88 -16.01 7.56
C HIS A 132 0.48 -16.66 7.31
N ARG A 133 1.06 -17.34 8.32
CA ARG A 133 2.36 -18.03 8.18
C ARG A 133 2.35 -19.09 7.09
N ILE A 134 1.30 -19.91 7.01
CA ILE A 134 1.16 -20.95 5.98
C ILE A 134 1.05 -20.31 4.59
N GLN A 135 0.12 -19.36 4.43
CA GLN A 135 -0.08 -18.66 3.16
C GLN A 135 1.22 -17.99 2.69
N ARG A 136 1.89 -17.22 3.58
CA ARG A 136 3.15 -16.55 3.28
C ARG A 136 4.25 -17.52 2.86
N LYS A 137 4.40 -18.65 3.56
CA LYS A 137 5.42 -19.67 3.26
C LYS A 137 5.31 -20.20 1.84
N VAL A 138 4.09 -20.32 1.31
CA VAL A 138 3.83 -20.79 -0.05
C VAL A 138 4.05 -19.66 -1.04
N THR A 139 3.41 -18.51 -0.84
CA THR A 139 3.43 -17.40 -1.80
C THR A 139 4.80 -16.75 -1.95
N GLN A 140 5.63 -16.72 -0.89
CA GLN A 140 6.99 -16.16 -0.98
C GLN A 140 7.90 -16.90 -1.98
N LYS A 141 7.60 -18.16 -2.32
CA LYS A 141 8.37 -18.93 -3.31
C LYS A 141 8.28 -18.34 -4.71
N LEU A 142 7.19 -17.62 -5.00
CA LEU A 142 7.01 -16.89 -6.25
C LEU A 142 8.10 -15.83 -6.43
N PHE A 143 8.58 -15.23 -5.35
CA PHE A 143 9.59 -14.16 -5.39
C PHE A 143 11.02 -14.67 -5.17
N SER A 144 11.29 -15.93 -5.57
CA SER A 144 12.66 -16.44 -5.65
C SER A 144 13.45 -15.72 -6.75
N THR A 145 14.77 -15.62 -6.62
CA THR A 145 15.63 -14.93 -7.60
C THR A 145 15.38 -15.39 -9.04
N VAL A 146 15.19 -16.69 -9.26
CA VAL A 146 14.96 -17.24 -10.59
C VAL A 146 13.58 -16.85 -11.14
N SER A 147 12.55 -16.86 -10.30
CA SER A 147 11.20 -16.44 -10.70
C SER A 147 11.16 -14.93 -10.97
N THR A 148 11.82 -14.11 -10.15
CA THR A 148 11.89 -12.65 -10.35
C THR A 148 12.56 -12.29 -11.68
N ARG A 149 13.63 -13.00 -12.08
CA ARG A 149 14.26 -12.78 -13.40
C ARG A 149 13.29 -13.04 -14.56
N ALA A 150 12.50 -14.13 -14.48
CA ALA A 150 11.50 -14.44 -15.50
C ALA A 150 10.40 -13.36 -15.56
N MET A 151 10.00 -12.82 -14.41
CA MET A 151 9.07 -11.68 -14.36
C MET A 151 9.67 -10.43 -14.99
N GLY A 152 10.99 -10.21 -14.88
CA GLY A 152 11.66 -9.07 -15.51
C GLY A 152 11.45 -8.98 -17.02
N VAL A 153 11.46 -10.12 -17.72
CA VAL A 153 11.16 -10.18 -19.17
C VAL A 153 9.73 -9.73 -19.45
N LEU A 154 8.76 -10.28 -18.70
CA LEU A 154 7.35 -9.93 -18.82
C LEU A 154 7.10 -8.43 -18.53
N VAL A 155 7.73 -7.90 -17.48
CA VAL A 155 7.62 -6.48 -17.12
C VAL A 155 8.20 -5.60 -18.23
N GLN A 156 9.33 -6.01 -18.82
CA GLN A 156 9.92 -5.30 -19.96
C GLN A 156 8.98 -5.29 -21.16
N ASP A 157 8.40 -6.44 -21.52
CA ASP A 157 7.48 -6.57 -22.64
C ASP A 157 6.25 -5.66 -22.47
N LYS A 158 5.66 -5.65 -21.25
CA LYS A 158 4.52 -4.79 -20.94
C LYS A 158 4.88 -3.31 -20.86
N SER A 159 6.09 -2.98 -20.42
CA SER A 159 6.61 -1.61 -20.45
C SER A 159 6.81 -1.11 -21.88
N ASN A 160 7.39 -1.95 -22.75
CA ASN A 160 7.54 -1.65 -24.17
C ASN A 160 6.18 -1.51 -24.86
N GLN A 161 5.21 -2.38 -24.55
CA GLN A 161 3.85 -2.26 -25.07
C GLN A 161 3.22 -0.90 -24.68
N LEU A 162 3.35 -0.48 -23.42
CA LEU A 162 2.88 0.81 -22.96
C LEU A 162 3.55 1.97 -23.72
N ARG A 163 4.89 1.92 -23.89
CA ARG A 163 5.65 2.88 -24.67
C ARG A 163 5.13 3.01 -26.10
N GLU A 164 4.94 1.90 -26.81
CA GLU A 164 4.43 1.91 -28.18
C GLU A 164 3.02 2.50 -28.28
N ILE A 165 2.14 2.22 -27.31
CA ILE A 165 0.80 2.82 -27.26
C ILE A 165 0.91 4.34 -27.10
N LEU A 166 1.76 4.83 -26.19
CA LEU A 166 1.95 6.26 -25.98
C LEU A 166 2.59 6.95 -27.19
N ARG A 167 3.57 6.30 -27.84
CA ARG A 167 4.19 6.75 -29.09
C ARG A 167 3.14 6.90 -30.19
N HIS A 168 2.30 5.88 -30.37
CA HIS A 168 1.21 5.91 -31.35
C HIS A 168 0.22 7.04 -31.06
N LEU A 169 -0.13 7.29 -29.79
CA LEU A 169 -1.04 8.38 -29.43
C LEU A 169 -0.43 9.76 -29.68
N CYS A 170 0.88 9.93 -29.48
CA CYS A 170 1.58 11.16 -29.84
C CYS A 170 1.63 11.37 -31.36
N ALA A 171 1.81 10.28 -32.13
CA ALA A 171 1.84 10.31 -33.60
C ALA A 171 0.44 10.46 -34.25
N SER A 172 -0.62 10.04 -33.57
CA SER A 172 -2.00 10.04 -34.08
C SER A 172 -2.95 10.87 -33.20
N PRO A 173 -2.99 12.22 -33.36
CA PRO A 173 -3.79 13.09 -32.49
C PRO A 173 -5.29 12.80 -32.48
N ALA A 174 -5.84 12.23 -33.55
CA ALA A 174 -7.26 11.91 -33.67
C ALA A 174 -7.68 10.62 -32.92
N THR A 175 -6.73 9.73 -32.62
CA THR A 175 -7.02 8.48 -31.90
C THR A 175 -7.47 8.81 -30.48
N SER A 176 -8.41 8.06 -29.92
CA SER A 176 -8.82 8.18 -28.51
C SER A 176 -8.79 6.82 -27.83
N THR A 177 -8.44 6.80 -26.55
CA THR A 177 -8.40 5.60 -25.70
C THR A 177 -9.10 5.89 -24.37
N PRO A 178 -9.43 4.87 -23.55
CA PRO A 178 -10.05 5.08 -22.24
C PRO A 178 -9.27 6.02 -21.32
N PHE A 179 -7.95 6.11 -21.47
CA PHE A 179 -7.06 6.93 -20.65
C PHE A 179 -6.49 8.14 -21.40
N SER A 180 -6.91 8.41 -22.63
CA SER A 180 -6.40 9.55 -23.40
C SER A 180 -7.38 9.96 -24.50
N GLN A 181 -8.07 11.09 -24.29
CA GLN A 181 -9.00 11.66 -25.27
C GLN A 181 -8.26 12.49 -26.31
N ALA A 182 -8.75 12.49 -27.56
CA ALA A 182 -8.23 13.37 -28.60
C ALA A 182 -8.39 14.83 -28.18
N ASN A 183 -7.30 15.59 -28.23
CA ASN A 183 -7.30 17.00 -27.88
C ASN A 183 -6.61 17.82 -28.98
N PRO A 184 -7.37 18.55 -29.83
CA PRO A 184 -6.80 19.33 -30.93
C PRO A 184 -6.07 20.59 -30.46
N THR A 185 -6.17 20.97 -29.18
CA THR A 185 -5.54 22.20 -28.67
C THR A 185 -4.10 22.01 -28.22
N LEU A 186 -3.59 20.78 -28.17
CA LEU A 186 -2.22 20.49 -27.77
C LEU A 186 -1.24 20.68 -28.94
N PRO A 187 0.04 21.01 -28.67
CA PRO A 187 1.06 21.09 -29.70
C PRO A 187 1.19 19.79 -30.51
N ALA A 188 1.68 19.89 -31.75
CA ALA A 188 2.03 18.72 -32.55
C ALA A 188 2.96 17.79 -31.75
N VAL A 189 2.77 16.47 -31.87
CA VAL A 189 3.49 15.39 -31.14
C VAL A 189 3.36 15.40 -29.61
N THR A 190 2.41 16.15 -29.05
CA THR A 190 2.08 16.14 -27.62
C THR A 190 0.75 15.44 -27.37
N ARG A 191 0.68 14.63 -26.31
CA ARG A 191 -0.53 13.91 -25.92
C ARG A 191 -0.81 14.04 -24.43
N GLN A 192 -2.05 14.37 -24.07
CA GLN A 192 -2.49 14.28 -22.68
C GLN A 192 -2.95 12.85 -22.35
N VAL A 193 -2.44 12.30 -21.26
CA VAL A 193 -2.63 10.90 -20.86
C VAL A 193 -2.97 10.87 -19.38
N ASP A 194 -4.05 10.19 -19.01
CA ASP A 194 -4.30 9.79 -17.62
C ASP A 194 -3.33 8.66 -17.26
N VAL A 195 -2.20 9.04 -16.65
CA VAL A 195 -1.13 8.09 -16.34
C VAL A 195 -1.57 7.07 -15.31
N TYR A 196 -2.50 7.42 -14.42
CA TYR A 196 -3.02 6.46 -13.44
C TYR A 196 -3.78 5.33 -14.13
N SER A 197 -4.72 5.66 -15.03
CA SER A 197 -5.47 4.62 -15.75
C SER A 197 -4.56 3.77 -16.65
N SER A 198 -3.60 4.39 -17.35
CA SER A 198 -2.66 3.63 -18.20
C SER A 198 -1.70 2.73 -17.41
N ALA A 199 -1.14 3.21 -16.30
CA ALA A 199 -0.28 2.44 -15.42
C ALA A 199 -1.06 1.31 -14.73
N SER A 200 -2.28 1.56 -14.27
CA SER A 200 -3.12 0.52 -13.65
C SER A 200 -3.42 -0.62 -14.62
N ARG A 201 -3.70 -0.32 -15.90
CA ARG A 201 -3.90 -1.36 -16.93
C ARG A 201 -2.63 -2.16 -17.18
N CYS A 202 -1.49 -1.49 -17.31
CA CYS A 202 -0.18 -2.12 -17.51
C CYS A 202 0.16 -3.06 -16.34
N MET A 203 0.06 -2.57 -15.10
CA MET A 203 0.39 -3.36 -13.91
C MET A 203 -0.64 -4.48 -13.65
N PHE A 204 -1.90 -4.27 -14.01
CA PHE A 204 -2.90 -5.34 -13.98
C PHE A 204 -2.55 -6.47 -14.94
N ASP A 205 -2.06 -6.16 -16.14
CA ASP A 205 -1.62 -7.16 -17.11
C ASP A 205 -0.37 -7.92 -16.62
N VAL A 206 0.61 -7.20 -16.07
CA VAL A 206 1.82 -7.80 -15.47
C VAL A 206 1.42 -8.79 -14.37
N ILE A 207 0.64 -8.34 -13.39
CA ILE A 207 0.29 -9.17 -12.24
C ILE A 207 -0.65 -10.32 -12.62
N GLY A 208 -1.58 -10.12 -13.55
CA GLY A 208 -2.42 -11.18 -14.09
C GLY A 208 -1.59 -12.32 -14.70
N ALA A 209 -0.59 -11.96 -15.50
CA ALA A 209 0.35 -12.92 -16.08
C ALA A 209 1.25 -13.58 -15.01
N VAL A 210 1.78 -12.83 -14.05
CA VAL A 210 2.59 -13.40 -12.94
C VAL A 210 1.77 -14.36 -12.05
N ALA A 211 0.50 -14.04 -11.79
CA ALA A 211 -0.32 -14.80 -10.87
C ALA A 211 -0.84 -16.12 -11.45
N VAL A 212 -1.18 -16.14 -12.75
CA VAL A 212 -1.90 -17.29 -13.35
C VAL A 212 -1.26 -17.83 -14.63
N ASP A 213 -0.36 -17.06 -15.27
CA ASP A 213 0.24 -17.40 -16.58
C ASP A 213 -0.82 -17.89 -17.57
N SER A 214 -1.90 -17.09 -17.71
CA SER A 214 -2.99 -17.41 -18.63
C SER A 214 -2.61 -16.92 -20.02
N VAL A 215 -2.25 -17.88 -20.89
CA VAL A 215 -1.96 -17.61 -22.31
C VAL A 215 -3.27 -17.45 -23.11
N ASN A 216 -4.35 -18.09 -22.68
CA ASN A 216 -5.65 -18.03 -23.34
C ASN A 216 -6.81 -18.07 -22.32
N PRO A 217 -7.55 -16.97 -22.12
CA PRO A 217 -7.37 -15.66 -22.76
C PRO A 217 -6.25 -14.82 -22.12
N PRO A 218 -5.45 -14.05 -22.90
CA PRO A 218 -4.36 -13.25 -22.36
C PRO A 218 -4.85 -12.01 -21.59
N PHE A 219 -4.05 -11.59 -20.61
CA PHE A 219 -4.19 -10.28 -19.96
C PHE A 219 -3.59 -9.18 -20.86
N ASN A 220 -4.46 -8.42 -21.52
CA ASN A 220 -4.09 -7.34 -22.42
C ASN A 220 -5.00 -6.10 -22.26
N ALA A 221 -5.29 -5.72 -21.01
CA ALA A 221 -6.11 -4.56 -20.67
C ALA A 221 -5.51 -3.21 -21.12
N ALA A 222 -4.18 -3.15 -21.30
CA ALA A 222 -3.50 -1.98 -21.83
C ALA A 222 -3.57 -1.88 -23.36
N GLY A 223 -3.38 -3.00 -24.08
CA GLY A 223 -3.29 -3.01 -25.54
C GLY A 223 -4.61 -3.24 -26.29
N ASP A 224 -5.55 -3.99 -25.71
CA ASP A 224 -6.85 -4.27 -26.31
C ASP A 224 -7.97 -4.09 -25.30
N TYR A 225 -8.71 -2.99 -25.46
CA TYR A 225 -9.80 -2.57 -24.58
C TYR A 225 -11.07 -3.43 -24.68
N THR A 226 -11.12 -4.36 -25.64
CA THR A 226 -12.20 -5.32 -25.83
C THR A 226 -11.81 -6.75 -25.42
N SER A 227 -10.55 -6.94 -25.02
CA SER A 227 -10.06 -8.23 -24.54
C SER A 227 -10.78 -8.69 -23.26
N PHE A 228 -10.70 -9.98 -22.98
CA PHE A 228 -11.10 -10.54 -21.68
C PHE A 228 -10.45 -9.78 -20.51
N GLY A 229 -9.14 -9.52 -20.61
CA GLY A 229 -8.39 -8.77 -19.61
C GLY A 229 -8.94 -7.35 -19.41
N ALA A 230 -9.32 -6.66 -20.47
CA ALA A 230 -9.94 -5.33 -20.38
C ALA A 230 -11.33 -5.35 -19.74
N HIS A 231 -12.16 -6.34 -20.07
CA HIS A 231 -13.47 -6.50 -19.43
C HIS A 231 -13.35 -6.80 -17.93
N LEU A 232 -12.38 -7.66 -17.56
CA LEU A 232 -12.08 -7.95 -16.16
C LEU A 232 -11.55 -6.70 -15.45
N PHE A 233 -10.62 -5.97 -16.08
CA PHE A 233 -10.08 -4.71 -15.58
C PHE A 233 -11.17 -3.66 -15.38
N HIS A 234 -12.12 -3.51 -16.32
CA HIS A 234 -13.20 -2.52 -16.21
C HIS A 234 -14.07 -2.72 -14.96
N LYS A 235 -14.43 -3.98 -14.66
CA LYS A 235 -15.16 -4.29 -13.41
C LYS A 235 -14.29 -4.07 -12.17
N TYR A 236 -13.02 -4.41 -12.28
CA TYR A 236 -12.00 -4.20 -11.25
C TYR A 236 -11.73 -2.71 -10.97
N GLU A 237 -11.74 -1.84 -11.97
CA GLU A 237 -11.61 -0.39 -11.83
C GLU A 237 -12.88 0.20 -11.19
N LYS A 238 -14.06 -0.25 -11.64
CA LYS A 238 -15.35 0.21 -11.09
C LYS A 238 -15.55 -0.09 -9.62
N MET A 239 -15.07 -1.23 -9.12
CA MET A 239 -15.16 -1.53 -7.68
C MET A 239 -14.34 -0.56 -6.82
N GLN A 240 -13.43 0.20 -7.43
CA GLN A 240 -12.55 1.13 -6.73
C GLN A 240 -13.06 2.58 -6.74
N LEU A 241 -14.16 2.86 -7.45
CA LEU A 241 -14.76 4.19 -7.48
C LEU A 241 -15.44 4.50 -6.15
N LEU A 242 -15.19 5.71 -5.65
CA LEU A 242 -15.97 6.26 -4.55
C LEU A 242 -17.45 6.41 -4.96
N CYS A 243 -18.33 6.26 -3.99
CA CYS A 243 -19.74 6.57 -4.12
C CYS A 243 -20.09 7.67 -3.10
N GLU A 244 -21.11 8.46 -3.38
CA GLU A 244 -21.70 9.32 -2.34
C GLU A 244 -22.10 8.47 -1.11
N GLY A 245 -21.70 8.92 0.08
CA GLY A 245 -21.91 8.20 1.33
C GLY A 245 -21.07 6.94 1.51
N ALA A 246 -20.08 6.66 0.64
CA ALA A 246 -19.19 5.49 0.74
C ALA A 246 -18.42 5.41 2.06
N MET A 247 -18.14 6.56 2.70
CA MET A 247 -17.51 6.64 4.03
C MET A 247 -18.48 7.14 5.12
N GLY A 248 -19.79 7.14 4.85
CA GLY A 248 -20.82 7.60 5.79
C GLY A 248 -21.18 6.58 6.87
N LEU A 249 -22.08 6.97 7.79
CA LEU A 249 -22.58 6.13 8.90
C LEU A 249 -23.01 4.72 8.46
N ARG A 250 -23.56 4.61 7.25
CA ARG A 250 -23.96 3.33 6.66
C ARG A 250 -22.78 2.35 6.48
N MET A 251 -21.62 2.80 6.01
CA MET A 251 -20.43 1.94 5.90
C MET A 251 -20.00 1.47 7.28
N PHE A 252 -19.99 2.36 8.27
CA PHE A 252 -19.67 1.99 9.65
C PHE A 252 -20.62 0.90 10.15
N PHE A 253 -21.93 1.09 10.05
CA PHE A 253 -22.89 0.06 10.44
C PHE A 253 -22.66 -1.26 9.71
N SER A 254 -22.38 -1.24 8.42
CA SER A 254 -22.15 -2.47 7.66
C SER A 254 -20.82 -3.17 7.99
N LEU A 255 -19.82 -2.44 8.49
CA LEU A 255 -18.57 -3.03 8.99
C LEU A 255 -18.73 -3.71 10.36
N TYR A 256 -19.57 -3.14 11.25
CA TYR A 256 -19.91 -3.76 12.54
C TYR A 256 -20.95 -4.87 12.43
N PHE A 257 -21.88 -4.72 11.47
CA PHE A 257 -23.00 -5.62 11.24
C PHE A 257 -23.03 -6.06 9.77
N PRO A 258 -22.19 -7.04 9.37
CA PRO A 258 -22.06 -7.46 7.97
C PRO A 258 -23.35 -7.96 7.32
N TRP A 259 -24.32 -8.43 8.12
CA TRP A 259 -25.63 -8.86 7.63
C TRP A 259 -26.43 -7.72 6.98
N ILE A 260 -26.16 -6.45 7.32
CA ILE A 260 -26.80 -5.29 6.69
C ILE A 260 -26.52 -5.29 5.19
N ASP A 261 -25.28 -5.54 4.78
CA ASP A 261 -24.91 -5.59 3.37
C ASP A 261 -25.55 -6.77 2.63
N SER A 262 -25.98 -7.82 3.34
CA SER A 262 -26.69 -8.96 2.76
C SER A 262 -28.17 -8.68 2.52
N ILE A 263 -28.83 -7.92 3.40
CA ILE A 263 -30.27 -7.64 3.32
C ILE A 263 -30.53 -6.38 2.51
N TRP A 264 -29.67 -5.38 2.66
CA TRP A 264 -29.76 -4.10 1.98
C TRP A 264 -28.39 -3.75 1.42
N PRO A 265 -27.99 -4.25 0.25
CA PRO A 265 -26.69 -3.93 -0.33
C PRO A 265 -26.64 -2.48 -0.83
N SER A 266 -25.56 -1.76 -0.49
CA SER A 266 -25.32 -0.41 -1.02
C SER A 266 -24.89 -0.48 -2.49
N GLU A 267 -24.98 0.64 -3.21
CA GLU A 267 -24.48 0.69 -4.59
C GLU A 267 -22.97 0.37 -4.65
N ASN A 268 -22.20 0.85 -3.68
CA ASN A 268 -20.79 0.47 -3.52
C ASN A 268 -20.63 -1.04 -3.30
N THR A 269 -21.42 -1.60 -2.38
CA THR A 269 -21.40 -3.05 -2.06
C THR A 269 -21.71 -3.88 -3.31
N LYS A 270 -22.69 -3.47 -4.13
CA LYS A 270 -23.04 -4.15 -5.38
C LYS A 270 -21.88 -4.11 -6.38
N ARG A 271 -21.26 -2.95 -6.60
CA ARG A 271 -20.08 -2.81 -7.48
C ARG A 271 -18.91 -3.66 -7.03
N VAL A 272 -18.58 -3.61 -5.73
CA VAL A 272 -17.51 -4.43 -5.14
C VAL A 272 -17.84 -5.92 -5.30
N ASN A 273 -19.08 -6.33 -5.09
CA ASN A 273 -19.48 -7.74 -5.26
C ASN A 273 -19.43 -8.18 -6.73
N ASP A 274 -19.78 -7.35 -7.71
CA ASP A 274 -19.68 -7.69 -9.13
C ASP A 274 -18.22 -7.80 -9.61
N GLY A 275 -17.38 -6.83 -9.25
CA GLY A 275 -15.94 -6.87 -9.56
C GLY A 275 -15.24 -8.06 -8.92
N MET A 276 -15.47 -8.29 -7.63
CA MET A 276 -14.89 -9.42 -6.91
C MET A 276 -15.48 -10.76 -7.32
N GLY A 277 -16.76 -10.82 -7.70
CA GLY A 277 -17.39 -12.02 -8.25
C GLY A 277 -16.69 -12.45 -9.52
N SER A 278 -16.44 -11.51 -10.43
CA SER A 278 -15.77 -11.77 -11.71
C SER A 278 -14.32 -12.27 -11.51
N LEU A 279 -13.57 -11.69 -10.57
CA LEU A 279 -12.24 -12.18 -10.20
C LEU A 279 -12.26 -13.57 -9.57
N LEU A 280 -13.25 -13.87 -8.72
CA LEU A 280 -13.38 -15.17 -8.08
C LEU A 280 -13.80 -16.25 -9.06
N ASP A 281 -14.67 -15.95 -10.02
CA ASP A 281 -15.11 -16.89 -11.04
C ASP A 281 -13.95 -17.21 -12.00
N PHE A 282 -13.18 -16.20 -12.41
CA PHE A 282 -11.92 -16.40 -13.11
C PHE A 282 -10.96 -17.28 -12.29
N ALA A 283 -10.72 -16.96 -11.02
CA ALA A 283 -9.84 -17.73 -10.15
C ALA A 283 -10.26 -19.21 -10.05
N LYS A 284 -11.55 -19.48 -9.88
CA LYS A 284 -12.09 -20.86 -9.82
C LYS A 284 -11.91 -21.60 -11.13
N HIS A 285 -12.19 -20.96 -12.27
CA HIS A 285 -12.00 -21.54 -13.59
C HIS A 285 -10.54 -21.98 -13.78
N GLN A 286 -9.60 -21.07 -13.52
CA GLN A 286 -8.18 -21.33 -13.65
C GLN A 286 -7.69 -22.39 -12.66
N MET A 287 -8.22 -22.41 -11.44
CA MET A 287 -7.92 -23.46 -10.46
C MET A 287 -8.36 -24.84 -10.95
N ALA A 288 -9.55 -24.95 -11.56
CA ALA A 288 -10.07 -26.21 -12.07
C ALA A 288 -9.23 -26.73 -13.26
N GLU A 289 -8.95 -25.85 -14.22
CA GLU A 289 -8.11 -26.16 -15.38
C GLU A 289 -6.71 -26.60 -14.95
N ARG A 290 -6.05 -25.82 -14.09
CA ARG A 290 -4.67 -26.13 -13.63
C ARG A 290 -4.61 -27.41 -12.80
N ARG A 291 -5.65 -27.75 -12.03
CA ARG A 291 -5.74 -29.05 -11.34
C ARG A 291 -5.79 -30.20 -12.34
N ALA A 292 -6.65 -30.10 -13.35
CA ALA A 292 -6.77 -31.11 -14.40
C ALA A 292 -5.44 -31.30 -15.16
N GLU A 293 -4.74 -30.21 -15.50
CA GLU A 293 -3.41 -30.27 -16.12
C GLU A 293 -2.38 -31.01 -15.24
N LEU A 294 -2.32 -30.69 -13.95
CA LEU A 294 -1.37 -31.31 -13.02
C LEU A 294 -1.67 -32.80 -12.77
N GLU A 295 -2.94 -33.18 -12.73
CA GLU A 295 -3.37 -34.58 -12.60
C GLU A 295 -3.04 -35.38 -13.87
N ALA A 296 -3.30 -34.82 -15.04
CA ALA A 296 -3.01 -35.45 -16.33
C ALA A 296 -1.51 -35.75 -16.52
N MET A 297 -0.62 -34.92 -15.95
CA MET A 297 0.84 -35.11 -16.08
C MET A 297 1.39 -36.30 -15.28
N ASN A 298 0.65 -36.84 -14.30
CA ASN A 298 1.01 -38.03 -13.52
C ASN A 298 2.49 -38.07 -13.04
N GLY A 299 3.05 -36.91 -12.67
CA GLY A 299 4.44 -36.77 -12.19
C GLY A 299 5.54 -36.77 -13.26
N LYS A 300 5.21 -36.77 -14.56
CA LYS A 300 6.19 -36.61 -15.65
C LYS A 300 6.61 -35.13 -15.76
N LYS A 301 7.90 -34.88 -16.07
CA LYS A 301 8.39 -33.53 -16.40
C LYS A 301 7.74 -33.06 -17.71
N GLY A 302 7.07 -31.91 -17.68
CA GLY A 302 6.50 -31.21 -18.83
C GLY A 302 6.34 -29.71 -18.50
N ASP A 303 5.93 -28.88 -19.46
CA ASP A 303 5.92 -27.41 -19.31
C ASP A 303 5.19 -26.89 -18.05
N VAL A 304 4.07 -27.50 -17.65
CA VAL A 304 3.33 -27.11 -16.42
C VAL A 304 4.08 -27.50 -15.14
N ALA A 305 4.94 -28.53 -15.20
CA ALA A 305 5.82 -28.87 -14.09
C ALA A 305 6.91 -27.80 -13.88
N GLU A 306 7.26 -27.05 -14.93
CA GLU A 306 8.24 -25.96 -14.89
C GLU A 306 7.60 -24.57 -14.71
N ARG A 307 6.29 -24.41 -15.00
CA ARG A 307 5.53 -23.18 -14.71
C ARG A 307 5.69 -22.73 -13.27
N ARG A 308 5.96 -21.42 -13.11
CA ARG A 308 6.29 -20.76 -11.84
C ARG A 308 5.29 -19.69 -11.42
N ASP A 309 4.11 -19.66 -12.02
CA ASP A 309 3.03 -18.76 -11.62
C ASP A 309 2.50 -19.09 -10.22
N LEU A 310 1.87 -18.10 -9.59
CA LEU A 310 1.38 -18.22 -8.21
C LEU A 310 0.41 -19.40 -8.04
N LEU A 311 -0.55 -19.55 -8.96
CA LEU A 311 -1.57 -20.60 -8.88
C LEU A 311 -0.93 -21.99 -8.89
N THR A 312 -0.01 -22.23 -9.83
CA THR A 312 0.73 -23.50 -9.91
C THR A 312 1.49 -23.79 -8.61
N LEU A 313 2.17 -22.79 -8.04
CA LEU A 313 2.92 -22.97 -6.80
C LEU A 313 2.00 -23.34 -5.62
N MET A 314 0.82 -22.73 -5.52
CA MET A 314 -0.17 -23.05 -4.49
C MET A 314 -0.74 -24.46 -4.65
N LEU A 315 -1.07 -24.87 -5.88
CA LEU A 315 -1.60 -26.21 -6.15
C LEU A 315 -0.53 -27.30 -5.91
N LYS A 316 0.70 -27.10 -6.40
CA LYS A 316 1.83 -28.01 -6.15
C LYS A 316 2.12 -28.17 -4.65
N HIS A 317 1.96 -27.09 -3.86
CA HIS A 317 2.10 -27.18 -2.40
C HIS A 317 1.08 -28.14 -1.78
N ASN A 318 -0.18 -28.06 -2.17
CA ASN A 318 -1.22 -28.94 -1.65
C ASN A 318 -1.07 -30.41 -2.06
N MET A 319 -0.34 -30.70 -3.14
CA MET A 319 -0.07 -32.05 -3.63
C MET A 319 1.14 -32.74 -2.96
N MET A 320 1.87 -32.05 -2.08
CA MET A 320 3.02 -32.66 -1.38
C MET A 320 2.58 -33.84 -0.49
N LYS A 321 3.25 -34.99 -0.64
CA LYS A 321 2.88 -36.26 0.04
C LYS A 321 2.88 -36.20 1.57
N ASN A 322 3.72 -35.35 2.17
CA ASN A 322 3.92 -35.27 3.63
C ASN A 322 3.29 -34.02 4.26
N LEU A 323 2.26 -33.44 3.64
CA LEU A 323 1.64 -32.22 4.13
C LEU A 323 0.44 -32.54 5.02
N SER A 324 0.46 -32.05 6.26
CA SER A 324 -0.67 -32.18 7.18
C SER A 324 -1.93 -31.49 6.63
N PRO A 325 -3.14 -31.95 6.95
CA PRO A 325 -4.37 -31.26 6.54
C PRO A 325 -4.43 -29.80 6.99
N THR A 326 -3.81 -29.49 8.15
CA THR A 326 -3.74 -28.13 8.69
C THR A 326 -2.79 -27.22 7.91
N ASP A 327 -1.78 -27.76 7.25
CA ASP A 327 -0.78 -27.01 6.47
C ASP A 327 -1.16 -26.84 4.99
N LYS A 328 -2.27 -27.43 4.57
CA LYS A 328 -2.86 -27.22 3.23
C LYS A 328 -3.50 -25.83 3.14
N LEU A 329 -3.40 -25.24 1.95
CA LEU A 329 -4.17 -24.07 1.56
C LEU A 329 -5.60 -24.50 1.24
N ARG A 330 -6.58 -23.76 1.74
CA ARG A 330 -7.99 -23.98 1.44
C ARG A 330 -8.35 -23.34 0.10
N ASP A 331 -9.39 -23.82 -0.57
CA ASP A 331 -9.79 -23.31 -1.89
C ASP A 331 -10.20 -21.83 -1.85
N ASP A 332 -10.82 -21.38 -0.75
CA ASP A 332 -11.15 -19.97 -0.52
C ASP A 332 -9.91 -19.10 -0.23
N GLU A 333 -8.85 -19.70 0.31
CA GLU A 333 -7.55 -19.03 0.47
C GLU A 333 -6.80 -18.95 -0.86
N ILE A 334 -6.81 -19.99 -1.70
CA ILE A 334 -6.16 -19.97 -3.03
C ILE A 334 -6.83 -18.91 -3.92
N SER A 335 -8.17 -18.95 -4.04
CA SER A 335 -8.91 -17.95 -4.82
C SER A 335 -8.78 -16.54 -4.22
N GLY A 336 -8.78 -16.43 -2.89
CA GLY A 336 -8.50 -15.18 -2.19
C GLY A 336 -7.09 -14.64 -2.41
N GLN A 337 -6.09 -15.51 -2.56
CA GLN A 337 -4.72 -15.10 -2.90
C GLN A 337 -4.61 -14.53 -4.30
N LEU A 338 -5.26 -15.16 -5.29
CA LEU A 338 -5.30 -14.60 -6.65
C LEU A 338 -5.91 -13.20 -6.64
N SER A 339 -7.05 -13.03 -5.96
CA SER A 339 -7.67 -11.70 -5.76
C SER A 339 -6.75 -10.71 -5.05
N THR A 340 -6.04 -11.17 -4.00
CA THR A 340 -5.11 -10.35 -3.23
C THR A 340 -3.95 -9.86 -4.10
N PHE A 341 -3.37 -10.74 -4.94
CA PHE A 341 -2.28 -10.37 -5.83
C PHE A 341 -2.75 -9.37 -6.88
N MET A 342 -3.89 -9.62 -7.54
CA MET A 342 -4.45 -8.68 -8.52
C MET A 342 -4.63 -7.28 -7.92
N PHE A 343 -5.17 -7.17 -6.70
CA PHE A 343 -5.35 -5.87 -6.06
C PHE A 343 -4.02 -5.27 -5.58
N ALA A 344 -3.27 -6.00 -4.76
CA ALA A 344 -2.11 -5.47 -4.06
C ALA A 344 -0.92 -5.23 -4.98
N GLY A 345 -0.74 -6.03 -6.02
CA GLY A 345 0.37 -5.93 -6.96
C GLY A 345 0.15 -4.88 -8.06
N SER A 346 -1.09 -4.61 -8.47
CA SER A 346 -1.32 -3.69 -9.59
C SER A 346 -1.42 -2.23 -9.12
N GLU A 347 -2.30 -1.93 -8.17
CA GLU A 347 -2.63 -0.54 -7.80
C GLU A 347 -1.52 0.18 -7.06
N THR A 348 -0.76 -0.56 -6.25
CA THR A 348 0.32 0.05 -5.46
C THR A 348 1.44 0.51 -6.38
N THR A 349 1.90 -0.36 -7.28
CA THR A 349 2.90 -0.02 -8.30
C THR A 349 2.39 1.04 -9.27
N ALA A 350 1.15 0.92 -9.77
CA ALA A 350 0.57 1.90 -10.70
C ALA A 350 0.46 3.30 -10.08
N GLY A 351 0.03 3.39 -8.82
CA GLY A 351 0.01 4.65 -8.07
C GLY A 351 1.40 5.25 -7.92
N THR A 352 2.40 4.44 -7.57
CA THR A 352 3.79 4.90 -7.42
C THR A 352 4.38 5.39 -8.75
N ILE A 353 4.17 4.67 -9.86
CA ILE A 353 4.59 5.12 -11.21
C ILE A 353 3.92 6.45 -11.54
N SER A 354 2.61 6.57 -11.28
CA SER A 354 1.83 7.77 -11.61
C SER A 354 2.32 9.00 -10.85
N PHE A 355 2.44 8.89 -9.52
CA PHE A 355 2.99 9.98 -8.70
C PHE A 355 4.44 10.26 -9.05
N GLY A 356 5.24 9.24 -9.36
CA GLY A 356 6.63 9.41 -9.80
C GLY A 356 6.77 10.23 -11.08
N LEU A 357 5.95 9.92 -12.10
CA LEU A 357 5.90 10.71 -13.33
C LEU A 357 5.39 12.13 -13.06
N TYR A 358 4.45 12.32 -12.14
CA TYR A 358 3.95 13.65 -11.76
C TYR A 358 5.03 14.49 -11.05
N ASP A 359 5.79 13.89 -10.12
CA ASP A 359 6.89 14.58 -9.44
C ASP A 359 8.01 14.93 -10.41
N LEU A 360 8.38 14.01 -11.30
CA LEU A 360 9.35 14.26 -12.37
C LEU A 360 8.87 15.33 -13.36
N ALA A 361 7.57 15.39 -13.66
CA ALA A 361 7.02 16.43 -14.51
C ALA A 361 7.12 17.84 -13.88
N ARG A 362 7.08 17.91 -12.54
CA ARG A 362 7.22 19.15 -11.78
C ARG A 362 8.67 19.56 -11.52
N HIS A 363 9.62 18.67 -11.75
CA HIS A 363 11.06 18.86 -11.51
C HIS A 363 11.85 18.51 -12.77
N SER A 364 11.77 19.39 -13.77
CA SER A 364 12.36 19.19 -15.11
C SER A 364 13.88 18.91 -15.07
N GLU A 365 14.59 19.50 -14.11
CA GLU A 365 16.02 19.32 -13.86
C GLU A 365 16.35 17.92 -13.36
N ILE A 366 15.53 17.37 -12.47
CA ILE A 366 15.66 15.99 -11.98
C ILE A 366 15.35 15.02 -13.13
N GLN A 367 14.30 15.30 -13.91
CA GLN A 367 13.93 14.51 -15.07
C GLN A 367 15.04 14.48 -16.13
N ALA A 368 15.67 15.64 -16.40
CA ALA A 368 16.79 15.75 -17.35
C ALA A 368 18.02 14.99 -16.87
N LYS A 369 18.39 15.12 -15.58
CA LYS A 369 19.51 14.37 -14.99
C LYS A 369 19.29 12.86 -15.03
N LEU A 370 18.07 12.40 -14.73
CA LEU A 370 17.70 10.99 -14.82
C LEU A 370 17.75 10.48 -16.26
N ARG A 371 17.25 11.27 -17.21
CA ARG A 371 17.31 10.92 -18.63
C ARG A 371 18.76 10.79 -19.11
N ALA A 372 19.66 11.67 -18.67
CA ALA A 372 21.08 11.59 -19.04
C ALA A 372 21.69 10.23 -18.64
N GLU A 373 21.48 9.78 -17.40
CA GLU A 373 21.92 8.44 -16.94
C GLU A 373 21.27 7.30 -17.75
N ILE A 374 19.96 7.38 -18.01
CA ILE A 374 19.23 6.36 -18.78
C ILE A 374 19.73 6.26 -20.22
N LEU A 375 20.11 7.38 -20.85
CA LEU A 375 20.56 7.41 -22.24
C LEU A 375 21.97 6.84 -22.44
N GLU A 376 22.80 6.83 -21.40
CA GLU A 376 24.11 6.15 -21.42
C GLU A 376 23.98 4.62 -21.50
N CYS A 377 22.83 4.06 -21.09
CA CYS A 377 22.54 2.64 -21.23
C CYS A 377 22.05 2.26 -22.64
N ALA A 378 22.29 0.99 -23.00
CA ALA A 378 21.69 0.38 -24.19
C ALA A 378 20.16 0.38 -24.09
N GLU A 379 19.48 0.44 -25.24
CA GLU A 379 18.01 0.43 -25.30
C GLU A 379 17.43 -0.90 -24.79
N THR A 380 18.12 -2.01 -25.06
CA THR A 380 17.81 -3.32 -24.47
C THR A 380 18.65 -3.47 -23.21
N PHE A 381 17.98 -3.63 -22.06
CA PHE A 381 18.63 -3.80 -20.77
C PHE A 381 18.03 -5.00 -20.03
N THR A 382 18.82 -5.63 -19.16
CA THR A 382 18.34 -6.67 -18.25
C THR A 382 17.90 -6.06 -16.93
N SER A 383 17.08 -6.79 -16.16
CA SER A 383 16.70 -6.38 -14.81
C SER A 383 17.91 -6.08 -13.92
N GLU A 384 19.01 -6.81 -14.10
CA GLU A 384 20.24 -6.65 -13.34
C GLU A 384 20.98 -5.34 -13.67
N GLN A 385 20.92 -4.88 -14.93
CA GLN A 385 21.55 -3.61 -15.34
C GLN A 385 20.84 -2.39 -14.75
N LEU A 386 19.54 -2.49 -14.42
CA LEU A 386 18.83 -1.40 -13.72
C LEU A 386 19.31 -1.17 -12.30
N ASP A 387 19.92 -2.17 -11.67
CA ASP A 387 20.49 -2.01 -10.33
C ASP A 387 21.84 -1.29 -10.35
N GLU A 388 22.44 -1.12 -11.54
CA GLU A 388 23.69 -0.40 -11.76
C GLU A 388 23.46 1.11 -12.03
N LEU A 389 22.20 1.57 -12.03
CA LEU A 389 21.83 2.98 -12.24
C LEU A 389 21.57 3.69 -10.90
N PRO A 390 22.59 4.33 -10.29
CA PRO A 390 22.48 4.90 -8.96
C PRO A 390 21.45 6.04 -8.88
N TYR A 391 21.32 6.88 -9.90
CA TYR A 391 20.38 7.99 -9.88
C TYR A 391 18.94 7.53 -10.12
N LEU A 392 18.70 6.54 -10.98
CA LEU A 392 17.39 5.87 -11.09
C LEU A 392 16.97 5.24 -9.76
N ASP A 393 17.88 4.54 -9.08
CA ASP A 393 17.60 3.96 -7.76
C ASP A 393 17.24 5.03 -6.73
N ALA A 394 18.00 6.12 -6.71
CA ALA A 394 17.76 7.28 -5.85
C ALA A 394 16.40 7.95 -6.13
N VAL A 395 16.05 8.16 -7.40
CA VAL A 395 14.76 8.73 -7.81
C VAL A 395 13.62 7.81 -7.39
N VAL A 396 13.72 6.50 -7.63
CA VAL A 396 12.67 5.54 -7.25
C VAL A 396 12.46 5.49 -5.75
N LYS A 397 13.54 5.54 -4.95
CA LYS A 397 13.46 5.66 -3.49
C LYS A 397 12.76 6.95 -3.07
N GLU A 398 13.09 8.09 -3.69
CA GLU A 398 12.49 9.38 -3.33
C GLU A 398 11.00 9.44 -3.69
N ILE A 399 10.60 8.88 -4.84
CA ILE A 399 9.19 8.73 -5.23
C ILE A 399 8.43 7.92 -4.17
N MET A 400 8.97 6.78 -3.76
CA MET A 400 8.35 5.90 -2.76
C MET A 400 8.32 6.48 -1.35
N ARG A 401 9.26 7.39 -1.02
CA ARG A 401 9.28 8.15 0.25
C ARG A 401 8.22 9.24 0.25
N CYS A 402 8.13 10.04 -0.82
CA CYS A 402 7.18 11.14 -0.91
C CYS A 402 5.74 10.66 -1.13
N ASN A 403 5.57 9.52 -1.79
CA ASN A 403 4.26 8.99 -2.17
C ASN A 403 4.12 7.51 -1.77
N PRO A 404 4.21 7.16 -0.48
CA PRO A 404 4.08 5.77 -0.06
C PRO A 404 2.70 5.25 -0.47
N SER A 405 2.67 4.11 -1.16
CA SER A 405 1.40 3.50 -1.62
C SER A 405 0.48 3.14 -0.47
N LEU A 406 1.04 2.93 0.73
CA LEU A 406 0.30 2.79 1.98
C LEU A 406 0.70 3.93 2.93
N PRO A 407 -0.13 4.98 3.09
CA PRO A 407 0.17 6.12 3.95
C PRO A 407 0.25 5.77 5.44
N GLY A 408 -0.41 4.70 5.85
CA GLY A 408 -0.36 4.23 7.22
C GLY A 408 -1.22 3.00 7.47
N THR A 409 -1.05 2.39 8.63
CA THR A 409 -1.84 1.24 9.05
C THR A 409 -2.05 1.25 10.57
N VAL A 410 -2.95 0.40 11.06
CA VAL A 410 -3.27 0.30 12.49
C VAL A 410 -3.07 -1.13 12.97
N ARG A 411 -2.57 -1.29 14.19
CA ARG A 411 -2.50 -2.55 14.93
C ARG A 411 -3.32 -2.48 16.20
N MET A 412 -3.79 -3.62 16.66
CA MET A 412 -4.53 -3.80 17.91
C MET A 412 -3.81 -4.82 18.78
N ALA A 413 -3.61 -4.48 20.05
CA ALA A 413 -3.05 -5.41 21.02
C ALA A 413 -4.08 -6.51 21.36
N THR A 414 -3.72 -7.78 21.23
CA THR A 414 -4.58 -8.93 21.55
C THR A 414 -4.53 -9.31 23.04
N ARG A 415 -3.49 -8.83 23.75
CA ARG A 415 -3.27 -8.96 25.19
C ARG A 415 -2.59 -7.69 25.72
N ASP A 416 -2.53 -7.56 27.04
CA ASP A 416 -1.72 -6.53 27.68
C ASP A 416 -0.23 -6.73 27.35
N ASP A 417 0.49 -5.62 27.18
CA ASP A 417 1.91 -5.61 26.83
C ASP A 417 2.60 -4.30 27.27
N MET A 418 3.93 -4.26 27.19
CA MET A 418 4.74 -3.06 27.41
C MET A 418 5.49 -2.74 26.12
N ILE A 419 5.24 -1.57 25.53
CA ILE A 419 5.90 -1.11 24.31
C ILE A 419 7.14 -0.29 24.71
N PRO A 420 8.37 -0.74 24.37
CA PRO A 420 9.59 0.02 24.63
C PRO A 420 9.71 1.22 23.69
N LEU A 421 10.31 2.31 24.16
CA LEU A 421 10.56 3.53 23.38
C LEU A 421 12.06 3.74 23.18
N ALA A 422 12.45 4.29 22.02
CA ALA A 422 13.78 4.83 21.80
C ALA A 422 13.90 6.21 22.45
N VAL A 423 12.86 7.03 22.33
CA VAL A 423 12.76 8.37 22.91
C VAL A 423 11.82 8.33 24.11
N PRO A 424 12.31 8.55 25.34
CA PRO A 424 11.45 8.64 26.52
C PRO A 424 10.38 9.73 26.36
N VAL A 425 9.18 9.48 26.87
CA VAL A 425 8.06 10.42 26.82
C VAL A 425 7.80 10.99 28.20
N LYS A 426 7.67 12.31 28.29
CA LYS A 426 7.19 13.00 29.49
C LYS A 426 5.67 12.94 29.54
N LEU A 427 5.13 12.40 30.62
CA LEU A 427 3.70 12.30 30.88
C LEU A 427 3.15 13.61 31.46
N SER A 428 1.83 13.80 31.35
CA SER A 428 1.09 14.92 31.98
C SER A 428 1.19 14.98 33.51
N ASP A 429 1.65 13.91 34.17
CA ASP A 429 1.93 13.89 35.60
C ASP A 429 3.43 14.06 35.91
N GLU A 430 4.18 14.65 34.98
CA GLU A 430 5.61 14.97 35.04
C GLU A 430 6.57 13.77 35.06
N ARG A 431 6.06 12.53 35.08
CA ARG A 431 6.90 11.33 35.02
C ARG A 431 7.45 11.14 33.60
N VAL A 432 8.72 10.75 33.50
CA VAL A 432 9.35 10.34 32.23
C VAL A 432 9.38 8.83 32.16
N VAL A 433 8.86 8.27 31.07
CA VAL A 433 8.80 6.82 30.85
C VAL A 433 9.50 6.41 29.57
N SER A 434 10.25 5.31 29.61
CA SER A 434 10.90 4.69 28.45
C SER A 434 10.09 3.52 27.88
N GLU A 435 8.91 3.25 28.44
CA GLU A 435 8.01 2.19 28.03
C GLU A 435 6.56 2.60 28.28
N ILE A 436 5.67 2.19 27.38
CA ILE A 436 4.23 2.50 27.45
C ILE A 436 3.47 1.21 27.72
N ARG A 437 2.69 1.21 28.80
CA ARG A 437 1.75 0.12 29.07
C ARG A 437 0.58 0.17 28.10
N ILE A 438 0.30 -0.95 27.46
CA ILE A 438 -0.87 -1.12 26.60
C ILE A 438 -1.78 -2.24 27.12
N ARG A 439 -3.08 -2.04 27.00
CA ARG A 439 -4.12 -3.03 27.31
C ARG A 439 -4.62 -3.72 26.07
N LYS A 440 -5.13 -4.94 26.25
CA LYS A 440 -5.91 -5.64 25.22
C LYS A 440 -6.97 -4.74 24.58
N GLY A 441 -6.99 -4.70 23.26
CA GLY A 441 -7.94 -3.95 22.44
C GLY A 441 -7.53 -2.50 22.15
N GLN A 442 -6.42 -2.00 22.71
CA GLN A 442 -5.91 -0.68 22.35
C GLN A 442 -5.26 -0.69 20.97
N LEU A 443 -5.34 0.45 20.30
CA LEU A 443 -4.92 0.63 18.91
C LEU A 443 -3.62 1.44 18.84
N ILE A 444 -2.76 1.05 17.90
CA ILE A 444 -1.48 1.70 17.61
C ILE A 444 -1.50 2.07 16.13
N HIS A 445 -1.33 3.35 15.85
CA HIS A 445 -1.13 3.88 14.50
C HIS A 445 0.34 3.71 14.10
N VAL A 446 0.54 3.22 12.88
CA VAL A 446 1.82 3.15 12.17
C VAL A 446 1.72 4.13 11.01
N PRO A 447 2.11 5.40 11.20
CA PRO A 447 1.91 6.48 10.25
C PRO A 447 3.11 6.57 9.29
N ILE A 448 3.03 5.84 8.16
CA ILE A 448 4.13 5.71 7.20
C ILE A 448 4.44 7.04 6.52
N ASP A 449 3.41 7.75 6.05
CA ASP A 449 3.53 9.05 5.36
C ASP A 449 4.21 10.09 6.25
N HIS A 450 3.76 10.21 7.50
CA HIS A 450 4.34 11.14 8.47
C HIS A 450 5.74 10.72 8.92
N LEU A 451 6.04 9.41 8.99
CA LEU A 451 7.41 8.94 9.22
C LEU A 451 8.33 9.31 8.05
N HIS A 452 7.83 9.27 6.82
CA HIS A 452 8.57 9.64 5.61
C HIS A 452 8.75 11.14 5.40
N ALA A 453 7.85 11.96 5.95
CA ALA A 453 7.95 13.42 5.94
C ALA A 453 8.62 14.01 7.21
N CYS A 454 8.94 13.17 8.20
CA CYS A 454 9.47 13.63 9.49
C CYS A 454 10.87 14.26 9.35
N THR A 455 10.99 15.53 9.71
CA THR A 455 12.24 16.30 9.62
C THR A 455 13.31 15.78 10.59
N HIS A 456 12.92 15.18 11.71
CA HIS A 456 13.84 14.51 12.64
C HIS A 456 14.47 13.24 12.06
N ILE A 457 13.88 12.66 11.01
CA ILE A 457 14.37 11.45 10.34
C ILE A 457 15.08 11.82 9.04
N TRP A 458 14.48 12.70 8.24
CA TRP A 458 14.89 13.00 6.87
C TRP A 458 15.59 14.37 6.72
N GLY A 459 15.79 15.08 7.82
CA GLY A 459 16.42 16.40 7.84
C GLY A 459 15.45 17.54 7.46
N PRO A 460 15.94 18.78 7.40
CA PRO A 460 15.12 19.96 7.13
C PRO A 460 14.45 19.95 5.75
N THR A 461 15.07 19.28 4.77
CA THR A 461 14.56 19.13 3.39
C THR A 461 13.58 17.97 3.25
N ALA A 462 13.01 17.43 4.33
CA ALA A 462 12.15 16.24 4.29
C ALA A 462 10.92 16.41 3.38
N ASN A 463 10.40 17.64 3.26
CA ASN A 463 9.25 17.95 2.42
C ASN A 463 9.61 18.23 0.94
N GLU A 464 10.91 18.22 0.60
CA GLU A 464 11.39 18.43 -0.76
C GLU A 464 11.59 17.09 -1.47
N PHE A 465 11.27 17.06 -2.76
CA PHE A 465 11.56 15.93 -3.64
C PHE A 465 13.01 16.03 -4.12
N ASP A 466 13.94 15.40 -3.39
CA ASP A 466 15.37 15.45 -3.68
C ASP A 466 15.97 14.03 -3.70
N PRO A 467 16.15 13.44 -4.89
CA PRO A 467 16.82 12.14 -5.03
C PRO A 467 18.27 12.13 -4.56
N SER A 468 18.98 13.27 -4.58
CA SER A 468 20.41 13.30 -4.24
C SER A 468 20.71 12.87 -2.82
N ARG A 469 19.72 12.92 -1.91
CA ARG A 469 19.80 12.38 -0.55
C ARG A 469 20.16 10.90 -0.46
N PHE A 470 20.05 10.14 -1.56
CA PHE A 470 20.40 8.72 -1.63
C PHE A 470 21.74 8.44 -2.32
N LEU A 471 22.45 9.47 -2.82
CA LEU A 471 23.64 9.32 -3.65
C LEU A 471 24.98 9.31 -2.88
N ASP A 472 25.04 9.82 -1.65
CA ASP A 472 26.29 9.95 -0.91
C ASP A 472 26.19 9.40 0.52
N ALA A 473 26.67 8.17 0.72
CA ALA A 473 27.04 7.65 2.05
C ALA A 473 28.38 6.89 1.93
N PRO A 474 29.38 7.19 2.78
CA PRO A 474 30.65 6.47 2.76
C PRO A 474 30.43 4.97 2.92
N SER A 475 30.99 4.23 1.98
CA SER A 475 30.90 2.79 1.82
C SER A 475 31.28 2.03 3.10
N THR A 476 30.28 1.52 3.80
CA THR A 476 30.36 0.25 4.58
C THR A 476 29.00 -0.41 4.80
N TYR A 477 27.89 0.23 4.42
CA TYR A 477 26.56 -0.36 4.31
C TYR A 477 25.92 0.10 2.99
N PRO A 478 25.10 -0.73 2.30
CA PRO A 478 24.51 -0.33 1.03
C PRO A 478 23.67 0.96 1.21
N SER A 479 24.07 2.04 0.51
CA SER A 479 23.38 3.34 0.32
C SER A 479 22.39 3.69 1.46
N SER A 480 22.91 4.31 2.52
CA SER A 480 22.19 4.43 3.79
C SER A 480 21.11 5.51 3.77
N THR A 481 19.86 5.08 3.77
CA THR A 481 18.77 5.78 4.45
C THR A 481 19.22 6.19 5.87
N PRO A 482 18.85 7.37 6.41
CA PRO A 482 19.32 7.83 7.71
C PRO A 482 19.20 6.73 8.76
N THR A 483 20.31 6.34 9.39
CA THR A 483 20.38 5.13 10.23
C THR A 483 19.81 5.36 11.63
N THR A 484 19.62 6.61 12.05
CA THR A 484 19.05 6.94 13.37
C THR A 484 18.32 8.28 13.31
N PRO A 485 17.03 8.34 13.70
CA PRO A 485 16.33 9.61 13.89
C PRO A 485 17.06 10.50 14.89
N SER A 486 17.27 11.77 14.55
CA SER A 486 17.79 12.78 15.48
C SER A 486 16.62 13.62 16.00
N PHE A 487 16.05 13.20 17.13
CA PHE A 487 15.05 14.00 17.83
C PHE A 487 15.74 15.05 18.72
N PRO A 488 15.17 16.26 18.87
CA PRO A 488 15.77 17.32 19.67
C PRO A 488 15.99 16.85 21.11
N PRO A 489 17.16 17.12 21.72
CA PRO A 489 17.44 16.78 23.12
C PRO A 489 16.56 17.55 24.12
N ASP A 490 15.78 18.53 23.67
CA ASP A 490 15.00 19.44 24.51
C ASP A 490 13.63 18.88 24.95
N ALA A 491 13.31 17.62 24.63
CA ALA A 491 12.14 16.91 25.16
C ALA A 491 12.27 16.49 26.65
N GLY A 492 13.28 16.99 27.37
CA GLY A 492 13.47 16.82 28.82
C GLY A 492 14.81 16.16 29.17
N PRO A 493 15.36 16.46 30.35
CA PRO A 493 16.78 16.25 30.62
C PRO A 493 17.16 14.78 30.66
N VAL A 494 18.30 14.47 30.02
CA VAL A 494 19.11 13.30 30.28
C VAL A 494 19.54 13.33 31.75
N LEU A 495 19.01 12.41 32.57
CA LEU A 495 19.57 12.19 33.91
C LEU A 495 19.50 10.73 34.38
N SER A 496 20.71 10.28 34.68
CA SER A 496 21.14 9.18 35.53
C SER A 496 21.18 7.77 34.93
N SER A 497 22.42 7.31 34.85
CA SER A 497 22.83 5.92 34.79
C SER A 497 22.11 5.07 35.85
N ARG A 498 21.09 4.32 35.43
CA ARG A 498 20.83 3.00 36.00
C ARG A 498 21.26 1.96 34.99
N ARG A 499 22.08 1.02 35.45
CA ARG A 499 22.48 -0.19 34.72
C ARG A 499 21.22 -0.96 34.31
N THR A 500 20.69 -0.67 33.12
CA THR A 500 19.90 -1.62 32.34
C THR A 500 20.85 -2.35 31.41
N SER A 501 20.76 -3.68 31.40
CA SER A 501 21.71 -4.61 30.79
C SER A 501 21.68 -4.66 29.25
N VAL A 502 21.64 -3.50 28.57
CA VAL A 502 21.63 -3.42 27.11
C VAL A 502 22.71 -2.41 26.67
N PRO A 503 23.84 -2.85 26.07
CA PRO A 503 24.89 -1.96 25.61
C PRO A 503 24.49 -1.26 24.30
N SER A 504 24.14 0.04 24.39
CA SER A 504 24.04 1.07 23.31
C SER A 504 23.20 0.73 22.05
N ILE A 505 22.97 1.73 21.19
CA ILE A 505 22.55 1.61 19.78
C ILE A 505 21.04 1.48 19.55
N VAL A 506 20.36 2.59 19.20
CA VAL A 506 19.05 2.53 18.53
C VAL A 506 19.23 1.70 17.24
N PRO A 507 18.49 0.60 17.03
CA PRO A 507 18.61 -0.16 15.79
C PRO A 507 18.25 0.73 14.60
N ALA A 508 18.85 0.45 13.43
CA ALA A 508 18.40 1.03 12.16
C ALA A 508 16.87 0.94 12.11
N GLY A 509 16.18 2.08 11.91
CA GLY A 509 14.74 2.15 12.11
C GLY A 509 13.96 1.21 11.19
N PRO A 510 12.67 0.95 11.50
CA PRO A 510 11.88 -0.09 10.86
C PRO A 510 11.77 0.11 9.34
N GLY A 511 11.79 -0.99 8.59
CA GLY A 511 11.62 -0.99 7.14
C GLY A 511 12.57 -1.92 6.40
N ILE A 512 12.38 -2.05 5.08
CA ILE A 512 13.32 -2.80 4.22
C ILE A 512 14.66 -2.07 4.10
N TRP A 513 14.59 -0.75 3.99
CA TRP A 513 15.71 0.14 4.25
C TRP A 513 15.47 0.87 5.57
N PRO A 514 16.52 1.29 6.30
CA PRO A 514 16.37 1.94 7.61
C PRO A 514 15.38 3.11 7.55
N ASN A 515 14.40 3.17 8.45
CA ASN A 515 13.37 4.22 8.46
C ASN A 515 12.53 4.34 7.16
N PHE A 516 12.51 3.29 6.33
CA PHE A 516 11.78 3.27 5.06
C PHE A 516 10.63 2.25 5.10
N MET A 517 9.46 2.70 5.53
CA MET A 517 8.30 1.83 5.75
C MET A 517 7.33 1.68 4.57
N THR A 518 7.66 2.08 3.34
CA THR A 518 6.75 1.90 2.16
C THR A 518 6.33 0.43 1.99
N PHE A 519 7.22 -0.49 2.35
CA PHE A 519 6.99 -1.93 2.30
C PHE A 519 6.67 -2.57 3.67
N ILE A 520 6.42 -1.75 4.71
CA ILE A 520 6.28 -2.18 6.11
C ILE A 520 7.54 -2.96 6.58
N ASP A 521 7.50 -3.48 7.80
CA ASP A 521 8.56 -4.31 8.39
C ASP A 521 8.01 -5.58 9.08
N GLY A 522 8.93 -6.41 9.56
CA GLY A 522 8.68 -7.62 10.34
C GLY A 522 8.11 -8.77 9.51
N PRO A 523 7.51 -9.78 10.15
CA PRO A 523 6.94 -10.96 9.48
C PRO A 523 5.81 -10.63 8.50
N ARG A 524 5.27 -9.40 8.52
CA ARG A 524 4.24 -8.90 7.60
C ARG A 524 4.78 -7.97 6.50
N ARG A 525 6.11 -7.77 6.39
CA ARG A 525 6.72 -6.96 5.32
C ARG A 525 6.29 -7.42 3.92
N CYS A 526 6.23 -6.50 2.96
CA CYS A 526 5.84 -6.80 1.59
C CYS A 526 6.70 -7.93 1.00
N ILE A 527 6.06 -8.96 0.45
CA ILE A 527 6.77 -10.07 -0.22
C ILE A 527 7.16 -9.72 -1.66
N GLY A 528 6.42 -8.80 -2.30
CA GLY A 528 6.62 -8.40 -3.68
C GLY A 528 7.49 -7.17 -3.88
N TYR A 529 8.20 -6.68 -2.85
CA TYR A 529 8.92 -5.39 -2.94
C TYR A 529 9.95 -5.36 -4.07
N LYS A 530 10.66 -6.47 -4.33
CA LYS A 530 11.64 -6.55 -5.42
C LYS A 530 10.97 -6.45 -6.79
N LEU A 531 9.82 -7.11 -6.95
CA LEU A 531 9.03 -7.03 -8.18
C LEU A 531 8.53 -5.59 -8.38
N ALA A 532 7.97 -4.97 -7.34
CA ALA A 532 7.49 -3.58 -7.42
C ALA A 532 8.60 -2.59 -7.79
N VAL A 533 9.79 -2.69 -7.16
CA VAL A 533 10.93 -1.82 -7.50
C VAL A 533 11.38 -2.04 -8.95
N MET A 534 11.44 -3.30 -9.40
CA MET A 534 11.78 -3.63 -10.79
C MET A 534 10.75 -3.07 -11.77
N GLU A 535 9.45 -3.23 -11.50
CA GLU A 535 8.36 -2.66 -12.31
C GLU A 535 8.47 -1.14 -12.43
N ILE A 536 8.66 -0.43 -11.31
CA ILE A 536 8.79 1.03 -11.30
C ILE A 536 10.02 1.45 -12.11
N LYS A 537 11.19 0.84 -11.86
CA LYS A 537 12.42 1.16 -12.58
C LYS A 537 12.28 0.92 -14.09
N MET A 538 11.74 -0.24 -14.50
CA MET A 538 11.56 -0.60 -15.91
C MET A 538 10.61 0.34 -16.65
N VAL A 539 9.48 0.70 -16.02
CA VAL A 539 8.52 1.61 -16.64
C VAL A 539 9.09 3.02 -16.73
N LEU A 540 9.71 3.55 -15.67
CA LEU A 540 10.33 4.87 -15.71
C LEU A 540 11.49 4.93 -16.71
N PHE A 541 12.37 3.92 -16.73
CA PHE A 541 13.45 3.83 -17.70
C PHE A 541 12.90 3.86 -19.13
N THR A 542 11.94 2.97 -19.42
CA THR A 542 11.38 2.81 -20.77
C THR A 542 10.67 4.09 -21.24
N LEU A 543 9.90 4.75 -20.38
CA LEU A 543 9.15 5.94 -20.74
C LEU A 543 10.03 7.20 -20.83
N LEU A 544 10.92 7.43 -19.87
CA LEU A 544 11.71 8.67 -19.83
C LEU A 544 12.83 8.74 -20.87
N ARG A 545 13.21 7.58 -21.43
CA ARG A 545 14.12 7.50 -22.57
C ARG A 545 13.55 8.16 -23.83
N GLU A 546 12.22 8.08 -24.02
CA GLU A 546 11.55 8.52 -25.24
C GLU A 546 10.63 9.73 -25.03
N PHE A 547 10.12 9.92 -23.82
CA PHE A 547 9.16 10.98 -23.54
C PHE A 547 9.73 12.02 -22.57
N GLU A 548 9.39 13.27 -22.84
CA GLU A 548 9.39 14.35 -21.86
C GLU A 548 7.98 14.47 -21.29
N VAL A 549 7.88 14.54 -19.97
CA VAL A 549 6.60 14.56 -19.25
C VAL A 549 6.42 15.90 -18.56
N GLU A 550 5.27 16.53 -18.79
CA GLU A 550 4.94 17.87 -18.28
C GLU A 550 3.58 17.85 -17.56
N PRO A 551 3.39 18.67 -16.50
CA PRO A 551 2.12 18.76 -15.81
C PRO A 551 1.09 19.49 -16.68
N VAL A 552 -0.18 19.09 -16.56
CA VAL A 552 -1.28 19.83 -17.18
C VAL A 552 -1.49 21.14 -16.42
N LYS A 553 -1.57 22.26 -17.13
CA LYS A 553 -1.76 23.59 -16.52
C LYS A 553 -3.18 23.73 -15.97
N GLY A 554 -3.32 24.40 -14.83
CA GLY A 554 -4.61 24.77 -14.26
C GLY A 554 -5.33 23.66 -13.49
N ILE A 555 -4.70 22.50 -13.28
CA ILE A 555 -5.24 21.44 -12.42
C ILE A 555 -4.37 21.25 -11.18
N ARG A 556 -5.00 20.81 -10.09
CA ARG A 556 -4.29 20.41 -8.86
C ARG A 556 -4.54 18.93 -8.60
N ILE A 557 -3.48 18.15 -8.48
CA ILE A 557 -3.58 16.74 -8.11
C ILE A 557 -3.64 16.62 -6.59
N GLY A 558 -4.65 15.93 -6.09
CA GLY A 558 -4.81 15.56 -4.69
C GLY A 558 -4.49 14.08 -4.45
N ARG A 559 -4.33 13.71 -3.18
CA ARG A 559 -4.13 12.34 -2.71
C ARG A 559 -5.33 11.88 -1.89
N TRP A 560 -5.80 10.68 -2.11
CA TRP A 560 -6.82 10.07 -1.26
C TRP A 560 -6.50 8.60 -0.99
N ASN A 561 -6.94 8.07 0.15
CA ASN A 561 -6.69 6.71 0.56
C ASN A 561 -7.98 5.89 0.66
N MET A 562 -8.17 4.93 -0.24
CA MET A 562 -9.21 3.91 -0.07
C MET A 562 -8.66 2.63 0.60
N MET A 563 -7.41 2.30 0.30
CA MET A 563 -6.68 1.07 0.61
C MET A 563 -5.22 1.23 0.19
N SER A 564 -5.01 2.00 -0.89
CA SER A 564 -3.74 2.54 -1.36
C SER A 564 -3.88 4.06 -1.60
N ASN A 565 -2.75 4.77 -1.59
CA ASN A 565 -2.63 6.16 -1.99
C ASN A 565 -2.92 6.30 -3.49
N ARG A 566 -3.89 7.16 -3.85
CA ARG A 566 -4.36 7.32 -5.22
C ARG A 566 -4.43 8.80 -5.61
N PRO A 567 -4.08 9.14 -6.86
CA PRO A 567 -4.20 10.51 -7.37
C PRO A 567 -5.64 10.81 -7.78
N TYR A 568 -6.04 12.07 -7.66
CA TYR A 568 -7.28 12.57 -8.24
C TYR A 568 -7.13 14.04 -8.63
N VAL A 569 -7.96 14.49 -9.56
CA VAL A 569 -8.05 15.92 -9.90
C VAL A 569 -8.93 16.61 -8.86
N SER A 570 -8.40 17.65 -8.22
CA SER A 570 -9.10 18.39 -7.15
C SER A 570 -10.48 18.85 -7.62
N GLY A 571 -11.51 18.55 -6.82
CA GLY A 571 -12.91 18.87 -7.14
C GLY A 571 -13.66 17.82 -7.96
N THR A 572 -13.00 16.80 -8.53
CA THR A 572 -13.65 15.78 -9.36
C THR A 572 -13.64 14.37 -8.77
N LEU A 573 -13.13 14.18 -7.54
CA LEU A 573 -12.98 12.86 -6.91
C LEU A 573 -14.28 12.02 -6.91
N MET A 574 -15.41 12.66 -6.63
CA MET A 574 -16.72 11.98 -6.54
C MET A 574 -17.35 11.70 -7.91
N SER A 575 -17.08 12.53 -8.92
CA SER A 575 -17.67 12.42 -10.26
C SER A 575 -16.82 11.58 -11.21
N GLU A 576 -15.50 11.70 -11.14
CA GLU A 576 -14.54 11.14 -12.09
C GLU A 576 -13.61 10.08 -11.49
N GLY A 577 -13.51 10.02 -10.15
CA GLY A 577 -12.66 9.06 -9.46
C GLY A 577 -11.17 9.40 -9.48
N SER A 578 -10.33 8.37 -9.45
CA SER A 578 -8.87 8.53 -9.47
C SER A 578 -8.38 8.78 -10.88
N ARG A 579 -7.63 9.86 -11.08
CA ARG A 579 -7.06 10.29 -12.35
C ARG A 579 -5.81 11.09 -12.12
N LEU A 580 -4.85 10.98 -13.04
CA LEU A 580 -3.65 11.81 -13.06
C LEU A 580 -3.30 12.16 -14.51
N PRO A 581 -3.88 13.23 -15.08
CA PRO A 581 -3.55 13.64 -16.43
C PRO A 581 -2.19 14.35 -16.48
N LEU A 582 -1.31 13.89 -17.39
CA LEU A 582 -0.01 14.49 -17.72
C LEU A 582 0.12 14.66 -19.24
N ASN A 583 0.95 15.61 -19.68
CA ASN A 583 1.30 15.78 -21.08
C ASN A 583 2.59 14.98 -21.37
N PHE A 584 2.53 14.13 -22.39
CA PHE A 584 3.67 13.41 -22.95
C PHE A 584 4.06 14.06 -24.26
N ARG A 585 5.34 14.37 -24.41
CA ARG A 585 5.93 14.89 -25.65
C ARG A 585 7.08 13.98 -26.04
N LEU A 586 7.19 13.64 -27.33
CA LEU A 586 8.35 12.89 -27.83
C LEU A 586 9.63 13.70 -27.61
N TYR A 587 10.61 13.08 -26.96
CA TYR A 587 11.92 13.66 -26.71
C TYR A 587 12.74 13.65 -28.00
N LYS A 588 13.13 14.84 -28.47
CA LYS A 588 14.07 15.00 -29.59
C LYS A 588 15.48 15.08 -28.98
N GLY A 589 16.27 14.03 -29.12
CA GLY A 589 17.65 14.05 -28.64
C GLY A 589 18.51 15.08 -29.39
N GLU A 590 19.63 15.48 -28.80
CA GLU A 590 20.60 16.41 -29.42
C GLU A 590 21.15 15.92 -30.78
N ASN A 591 21.01 14.63 -31.09
CA ASN A 591 21.49 14.02 -32.34
C ASN A 591 20.64 14.32 -33.59
N GLU A 592 19.46 14.94 -33.48
CA GLU A 592 18.72 15.40 -34.67
C GLU A 592 19.24 16.73 -35.25
N ASN A 593 20.08 17.47 -34.51
CA ASN A 593 20.68 18.71 -35.02
C ASN A 593 21.86 18.46 -35.98
N VAL A 594 22.41 17.25 -36.06
CA VAL A 594 23.48 16.91 -37.02
C VAL A 594 22.93 16.63 -38.43
N ALA A 595 21.62 16.37 -38.56
CA ALA A 595 20.99 16.18 -39.87
C ALA A 595 20.62 17.50 -40.59
N GLN A 596 20.73 18.66 -39.92
CA GLN A 596 20.53 19.97 -40.54
C GLN A 596 21.79 20.58 -41.16
N ASP A 597 22.99 20.15 -40.75
CA ASP A 597 24.27 20.61 -41.34
C ASP A 597 24.76 19.76 -42.53
N ALA A 598 24.02 18.70 -42.91
CA ALA A 598 24.27 17.92 -44.12
C ALA A 598 23.42 18.38 -45.33
N LYS A 599 22.77 19.55 -45.23
CA LYS A 599 22.14 20.26 -46.34
C LYS A 599 22.77 21.65 -46.51
N LEU A 600 24.06 21.67 -46.85
CA LEU A 600 24.71 22.79 -47.53
C LEU A 600 25.58 22.25 -48.66
#